data_AF-A0A7J6T4X2-F1
#
_entry.id   AF-A0A7J6T4X2-F1
#
_cell.length_a   1.000
_cell.length_b   1.000
_cell.length_c   1.000
_cell.angle_alpha   90.00
_cell.angle_beta   90.00
_cell.angle_gamma   90.00
#
_symmetry.space_group_name_H-M   'P 1'
#
loop_
_entity.id
_entity.type
_entity.pdbx_description
1 polymer ?
#
loop_
_entity_poly.entity_id
_entity_poly.type
_entity_poly.pdbx_seq_one_letter_code
_entity_poly.pdbx_strand_id
1 'polypeptide(L)'
;MLDSRARLDVEGVVETTAAAKRPVKGGSKAPQRGHEYSHYSGFKRRLDKVKPHEWLAIKRGEAAKKLRVKITFSDTDRLYDILVGRYLGHGHATCLCAESIPAAIRKAVDAVEKSLAREFRSERLTVPSEDFAIKTFTDNGLTLDMRMETNV
;
A
#
# COMPACT_ATOMS: atom_id res chain seq x y z
N MET A 1 5.20 34.33 13.47
CA MET A 1 3.96 33.61 13.10
C MET A 1 4.36 32.43 12.24
N LEU A 2 4.49 31.25 12.84
CA LEU A 2 4.75 30.00 12.11
C LEU A 2 3.43 29.56 11.50
N ASP A 3 3.33 29.66 10.17
CA ASP A 3 2.12 29.25 9.47
C ASP A 3 1.90 27.76 9.74
N SER A 4 0.86 27.53 10.53
CA SER A 4 0.51 26.26 11.12
C SER A 4 -0.29 25.50 10.08
N ARG A 5 0.07 24.23 9.84
CA ARG A 5 -0.69 23.22 9.09
C ARG A 5 -0.45 23.21 7.57
N ALA A 6 0.73 22.79 7.15
CA ALA A 6 0.77 21.88 6.01
C ALA A 6 0.14 20.56 6.46
N ARG A 7 -1.20 20.46 6.39
CA ARG A 7 -1.85 19.14 6.37
C ARG A 7 -1.47 18.54 5.03
N LEU A 8 -0.48 17.64 5.05
CA LEU A 8 -0.27 16.75 3.91
C LEU A 8 -1.46 15.81 3.94
N ASP A 9 -2.45 16.05 3.08
CA ASP A 9 -3.50 15.08 2.85
C ASP A 9 -2.84 13.92 2.10
N VAL A 10 -2.39 12.93 2.87
CA VAL A 10 -1.69 11.77 2.35
C VAL A 10 -2.70 10.92 1.57
N GLU A 11 -2.97 11.31 0.33
CA GLU A 11 -3.74 10.54 -0.62
C GLU A 11 -2.84 9.47 -1.22
N GLY A 12 -2.79 8.33 -0.53
CA GLY A 12 -2.07 7.18 -1.04
C GLY A 12 -2.93 6.35 -1.98
N VAL A 13 -2.29 5.73 -2.97
CA VAL A 13 -2.93 4.83 -3.91
C VAL A 13 -2.27 3.46 -3.84
N VAL A 14 -3.11 2.43 -3.70
CA VAL A 14 -2.70 1.04 -3.88
C VAL A 14 -2.75 0.73 -5.37
N GLU A 15 -1.62 0.32 -5.91
CA GLU A 15 -1.48 -0.14 -7.30
C GLU A 15 -1.03 -1.59 -7.30
N THR A 16 -1.69 -2.42 -8.09
CA THR A 16 -1.29 -3.81 -8.30
C THR A 16 -0.93 -4.08 -9.75
N THR A 17 0.15 -4.81 -9.95
CA THR A 17 0.55 -5.31 -11.28
C THR A 17 0.64 -6.83 -11.27
N ALA A 18 0.41 -7.46 -12.42
CA ALA A 18 0.66 -8.88 -12.58
C ALA A 18 2.15 -9.17 -12.33
N ALA A 19 2.46 -10.18 -11.54
CA ALA A 19 3.84 -10.58 -11.36
C ALA A 19 4.41 -11.09 -12.70
N ALA A 20 5.54 -10.53 -13.14
CA ALA A 20 6.23 -10.99 -14.34
C ALA A 20 6.48 -12.50 -14.28
N LYS A 21 5.99 -13.25 -15.29
CA LYS A 21 6.34 -14.67 -15.48
C LYS A 21 7.85 -14.77 -15.63
N ARG A 22 8.55 -15.37 -14.67
CA ARG A 22 9.84 -16.01 -15.00
C ARG A 22 9.49 -17.15 -15.97
N PRO A 23 10.08 -17.24 -17.17
CA PRO A 23 9.82 -18.36 -18.05
C PRO A 23 10.36 -19.62 -17.36
N VAL A 24 9.47 -20.47 -16.87
CA VAL A 24 9.82 -21.82 -16.43
C VAL A 24 9.96 -22.66 -17.70
N LYS A 25 11.20 -23.06 -18.02
CA LYS A 25 11.47 -24.10 -19.02
C LYS A 25 10.86 -25.40 -18.50
N GLY A 26 9.85 -25.93 -19.20
CA GLY A 26 9.40 -27.32 -19.03
C GLY A 26 7.90 -27.51 -18.95
N GLY A 27 7.33 -28.09 -20.02
CA GLY A 27 6.40 -29.22 -19.98
C GLY A 27 5.07 -29.11 -19.23
N SER A 28 3.99 -29.06 -20.02
CA SER A 28 2.75 -29.85 -19.86
C SER A 28 1.74 -29.44 -18.77
N LYS A 29 0.56 -29.03 -19.26
CA LYS A 29 -0.70 -28.70 -18.55
C LYS A 29 -0.60 -27.50 -17.60
N ALA A 30 -0.73 -26.30 -18.16
CA ALA A 30 -1.04 -25.11 -17.37
C ALA A 30 -2.40 -25.31 -16.67
N PRO A 31 -2.46 -25.45 -15.35
CA PRO A 31 -3.75 -25.39 -14.68
C PRO A 31 -4.28 -23.95 -14.87
N GLN A 32 -5.60 -23.78 -14.97
CA GLN A 32 -6.33 -22.50 -15.02
C GLN A 32 -6.12 -21.62 -13.74
N ARG A 33 -4.95 -21.67 -13.09
CA ARG A 33 -4.55 -20.97 -11.85
C ARG A 33 -4.36 -19.45 -12.03
N GLY A 34 -4.65 -18.90 -13.21
CA GLY A 34 -4.50 -17.49 -13.54
C GLY A 34 -5.71 -16.60 -13.22
N HIS A 35 -6.90 -17.18 -12.99
CA HIS A 35 -8.13 -16.40 -12.91
C HIS A 35 -8.44 -15.84 -11.50
N GLU A 36 -7.89 -16.46 -10.45
CA GLU A 36 -8.24 -16.20 -9.05
C GLU A 36 -7.99 -14.75 -8.59
N TYR A 37 -6.99 -14.07 -9.18
CA TYR A 37 -6.64 -12.69 -8.85
C TYR A 37 -6.76 -11.73 -10.05
N SER A 38 -7.42 -12.18 -11.13
CA SER A 38 -7.56 -11.42 -12.37
C SER A 38 -8.19 -10.03 -12.15
N HIS A 39 -9.23 -9.96 -11.31
CA HIS A 39 -9.91 -8.72 -10.93
C HIS A 39 -9.03 -7.71 -10.19
N TYR A 40 -7.92 -8.19 -9.62
CA TYR A 40 -6.95 -7.36 -8.91
C TYR A 40 -5.70 -7.10 -9.76
N SER A 41 -5.69 -7.41 -11.06
CA SER A 41 -4.63 -6.98 -11.97
C SER A 41 -4.91 -5.57 -12.47
N GLY A 42 -3.98 -4.62 -12.30
CA GLY A 42 -4.20 -3.21 -12.65
C GLY A 42 -5.17 -2.50 -11.70
N PHE A 43 -5.45 -3.10 -10.53
CA PHE A 43 -6.28 -2.46 -9.50
C PHE A 43 -5.55 -1.23 -8.98
N LYS A 44 -6.24 -0.09 -9.06
CA LYS A 44 -5.78 1.20 -8.57
C LYS A 44 -6.87 1.83 -7.73
N ARG A 45 -6.62 2.03 -6.44
CA ARG A 45 -7.60 2.62 -5.52
C ARG A 45 -6.95 3.43 -4.41
N ARG A 46 -7.60 4.53 -4.02
CA ARG A 46 -7.21 5.32 -2.85
C ARG A 46 -7.24 4.47 -1.58
N LEU A 47 -6.27 4.66 -0.70
CA LEU A 47 -6.13 3.89 0.55
C LEU A 47 -7.40 3.90 1.41
N ASP A 48 -8.08 5.04 1.52
CA ASP A 48 -9.31 5.21 2.31
C ASP A 48 -10.52 4.47 1.74
N LYS A 49 -10.45 4.02 0.49
CA LYS A 49 -11.54 3.33 -0.22
C LYS A 49 -11.30 1.84 -0.39
N VAL A 50 -10.14 1.32 0.01
CA VAL A 50 -9.86 -0.12 -0.08
C VAL A 50 -10.71 -0.85 0.95
N LYS A 51 -11.54 -1.79 0.50
CA LYS A 51 -12.38 -2.57 1.41
C LYS A 51 -11.57 -3.68 2.09
N PRO A 52 -11.95 -4.11 3.32
CA PRO A 52 -11.30 -5.21 4.03
C PRO A 52 -11.04 -6.48 3.20
N HIS A 53 -12.08 -6.99 2.53
CA HIS A 53 -11.97 -8.21 1.72
C HIS A 53 -11.08 -8.03 0.49
N GLU A 54 -11.08 -6.84 -0.12
CA GLU A 54 -10.21 -6.51 -1.25
C GLU A 54 -8.75 -6.53 -0.81
N TRP A 55 -8.45 -5.92 0.35
CA TRP A 55 -7.11 -5.92 0.92
C TRP A 55 -6.61 -7.35 1.23
N LEU A 56 -7.44 -8.19 1.85
CA LEU A 56 -7.08 -9.58 2.15
C LEU A 56 -6.81 -10.39 0.88
N ALA A 57 -7.62 -10.21 -0.17
CA ALA A 57 -7.41 -10.87 -1.46
C ALA A 57 -6.10 -10.41 -2.12
N ILE A 58 -5.82 -9.10 -2.10
CA ILE A 58 -4.57 -8.52 -2.60
C ILE A 58 -3.36 -9.06 -1.84
N LYS A 59 -3.41 -9.06 -0.50
CA LYS A 59 -2.35 -9.60 0.40
C LYS A 59 -2.08 -11.08 0.10
N ARG A 60 -3.13 -11.88 -0.10
CA ARG A 60 -3.00 -13.29 -0.46
C ARG A 60 -2.38 -13.48 -1.85
N GLY A 61 -2.76 -12.67 -2.82
CA GLY A 61 -2.18 -12.66 -4.17
C GLY A 61 -0.70 -12.24 -4.18
N GLU A 62 -0.32 -11.28 -3.33
CA GLU A 62 1.07 -10.86 -3.11
C GLU A 62 1.91 -11.97 -2.48
N ALA A 63 1.42 -12.62 -1.41
CA ALA A 63 2.09 -13.75 -0.77
C ALA A 63 2.27 -14.94 -1.73
N ALA A 64 1.29 -15.19 -2.61
CA ALA A 64 1.36 -16.19 -3.67
C ALA A 64 2.27 -15.79 -4.85
N LYS A 65 2.90 -14.60 -4.81
CA LYS A 65 3.72 -14.02 -5.88
C LYS A 65 2.98 -13.89 -7.23
N LYS A 66 1.65 -13.76 -7.19
CA LYS A 66 0.80 -13.56 -8.37
C LYS A 66 0.54 -12.06 -8.63
N LEU A 67 0.55 -11.25 -7.57
CA LEU A 67 0.45 -9.79 -7.63
C LEU A 67 1.72 -9.14 -7.07
N ARG A 68 2.03 -7.94 -7.57
CA ARG A 68 2.94 -7.00 -6.90
C ARG A 68 2.14 -5.81 -6.43
N VAL A 69 2.32 -5.42 -5.17
CA VAL A 69 1.57 -4.30 -4.57
C VAL A 69 2.51 -3.13 -4.33
N LYS A 70 2.12 -1.95 -4.79
CA LYS A 70 2.80 -0.69 -4.49
C LYS A 70 1.82 0.25 -3.80
N ILE A 71 2.29 0.94 -2.77
CA ILE A 71 1.59 2.08 -2.19
C ILE A 71 2.41 3.29 -2.56
N THR A 72 1.78 4.28 -3.19
CA THR A 72 2.40 5.53 -3.62
C THR A 72 1.63 6.69 -3.04
N PHE A 73 2.29 7.82 -2.83
CA PHE A 73 1.67 9.03 -2.28
C PHE A 73 1.90 10.19 -3.24
N SER A 74 0.83 10.91 -3.60
CA SER A 74 0.87 12.00 -4.59
C SER A 74 1.75 13.17 -4.16
N ASP A 75 1.79 13.45 -2.86
CA ASP A 75 2.37 14.69 -2.33
C ASP A 75 3.88 14.59 -2.08
N THR A 76 4.49 13.46 -2.42
CA THR A 76 5.90 13.17 -2.14
C THR A 76 6.85 14.13 -2.87
N ASP A 77 6.55 14.46 -4.13
CA ASP A 77 7.36 15.42 -4.90
C ASP A 77 7.13 16.86 -4.41
N ARG A 78 5.91 17.20 -3.98
CA ARG A 78 5.63 18.50 -3.35
C ARG A 78 6.39 18.68 -2.04
N LEU A 79 6.49 17.62 -1.23
CA LEU A 79 7.29 17.62 0.01
C LEU A 79 8.77 17.84 -0.30
N TYR A 80 9.28 17.18 -1.35
CA TYR A 80 10.64 17.38 -1.84
C TYR A 80 10.87 18.85 -2.22
N ASP A 81 10.00 19.45 -3.05
CA ASP A 81 10.15 20.83 -3.51
C ASP A 81 10.11 21.84 -2.35
N ILE A 82 9.23 21.62 -1.36
CA ILE A 82 9.16 22.45 -0.15
C ILE A 82 10.47 22.38 0.64
N LEU A 83 11.00 21.18 0.84
CA LEU A 83 12.24 20.97 1.58
C LEU A 83 13.43 21.58 0.84
N VAL A 84 13.54 21.34 -0.47
CA VAL A 84 14.58 21.95 -1.32
C VAL A 84 14.48 23.46 -1.26
N GLY A 85 13.30 24.04 -1.49
CA GLY A 85 13.10 25.49 -1.43
C GLY A 85 13.41 26.09 -0.06
N ARG A 86 13.18 25.35 1.02
CA ARG A 86 13.47 25.79 2.39
C ARG A 86 14.96 25.75 2.73
N TYR A 87 15.68 24.71 2.30
CA TYR A 87 17.10 24.52 2.67
C TYR A 87 18.08 25.13 1.65
N LEU A 88 17.64 25.35 0.41
CA LEU A 88 18.42 26.02 -0.63
C LEU A 88 17.91 27.44 -0.95
N GLY A 89 16.83 27.88 -0.29
CA GLY A 89 16.27 29.22 -0.44
C GLY A 89 17.12 30.29 0.24
N HIS A 90 17.69 31.17 -0.58
CA HIS A 90 18.52 32.35 -0.25
C HIS A 90 19.94 32.06 0.26
N GLY A 91 20.94 32.29 -0.60
CA GLY A 91 22.36 32.35 -0.24
C GLY A 91 23.10 31.02 -0.14
N HIS A 92 22.40 29.88 -0.09
CA HIS A 92 23.02 28.56 0.02
C HIS A 92 23.45 27.92 -1.30
N ALA A 93 23.10 28.52 -2.45
CA ALA A 93 23.53 28.04 -3.77
C ALA A 93 25.06 28.09 -3.96
N THR A 94 25.75 28.93 -3.19
CA THR A 94 27.23 29.02 -3.17
C THR A 94 27.87 28.13 -2.10
N CYS A 95 27.09 27.32 -1.36
CA CYS A 95 27.66 26.32 -0.45
C CYS A 95 28.43 25.25 -1.24
N LEU A 96 29.58 24.82 -0.73
CA LEU A 96 30.31 23.63 -1.20
C LEU A 96 29.41 22.37 -1.25
N CYS A 97 28.38 22.37 -0.40
CA CYS A 97 27.40 21.31 -0.22
C CYS A 97 26.13 21.46 -1.07
N ALA A 98 26.01 22.51 -1.89
CA ALA A 98 24.77 22.83 -2.60
C ALA A 98 24.28 21.68 -3.49
N GLU A 99 25.19 20.92 -4.10
CA GLU A 99 24.86 19.77 -4.95
C GLU A 99 24.43 18.52 -4.16
N SER A 100 24.91 18.35 -2.92
CA SER A 100 24.62 17.15 -2.12
C SER A 100 23.32 17.27 -1.32
N ILE A 101 22.87 18.49 -1.03
CA ILE A 101 21.62 18.77 -0.29
C ILE A 101 20.39 18.19 -1.01
N PRO A 102 20.14 18.44 -2.31
CA PRO A 102 18.99 17.87 -3.02
C PRO A 102 18.96 16.34 -2.97
N ALA A 103 20.11 15.70 -3.14
CA ALA A 103 20.22 14.24 -3.09
C ALA A 103 19.92 13.69 -1.69
N ALA A 104 20.43 14.36 -0.65
CA ALA A 104 20.14 14.00 0.74
C ALA A 104 18.64 14.16 1.06
N ILE A 105 18.01 15.27 0.64
CA ILE A 105 16.58 15.52 0.80
C ILE A 105 15.77 14.44 0.08
N ARG A 106 16.11 14.11 -1.17
CA ARG A 106 15.40 13.06 -1.92
C ARG A 106 15.45 11.73 -1.20
N LYS A 107 16.64 11.34 -0.71
CA LYS A 107 16.83 10.11 0.05
C LYS A 107 16.00 10.09 1.34
N ALA A 108 15.90 11.22 2.03
CA ALA A 108 15.08 11.36 3.23
C ALA A 108 13.59 11.21 2.91
N VAL A 109 13.10 11.89 1.86
CA VAL A 109 11.72 11.82 1.40
C VAL A 109 11.36 10.38 0.98
N ASP A 110 12.20 9.71 0.20
CA ASP A 110 11.99 8.31 -0.20
C ASP A 110 11.96 7.37 1.02
N ALA A 111 12.74 7.65 2.07
CA ALA A 111 12.73 6.88 3.30
C ALA A 111 11.44 7.07 4.09
N VAL A 112 10.94 8.31 4.16
CA VAL A 112 9.64 8.63 4.77
C VAL A 112 8.51 7.93 4.01
N GLU A 113 8.51 8.00 2.67
CA GLU A 113 7.51 7.32 1.83
C GLU A 113 7.47 5.81 2.10
N LYS A 114 8.64 5.17 2.18
CA LYS A 114 8.75 3.74 2.49
C LYS A 114 8.28 3.40 3.90
N SER A 115 8.59 4.24 4.88
CA SER A 115 8.13 4.04 6.26
C SER A 115 6.61 4.15 6.34
N LEU A 116 6.05 5.18 5.72
CA LEU A 116 4.61 5.43 5.66
C LEU A 116 3.88 4.30 4.94
N ALA A 117 4.41 3.83 3.81
CA ALA A 117 3.87 2.68 3.09
C ALA A 117 3.88 1.38 3.91
N ARG A 118 4.82 1.22 4.85
CA ARG A 118 4.86 0.07 5.78
C ARG A 118 3.80 0.22 6.86
N GLU A 119 3.71 1.39 7.49
CA GLU A 119 2.73 1.70 8.53
C GLU A 119 1.29 1.52 8.01
N PHE A 120 0.99 2.08 6.83
CA PHE A 120 -0.33 1.91 6.22
C PHE A 120 -0.65 0.43 5.91
N ARG A 121 0.34 -0.36 5.49
CA ARG A 121 0.14 -1.80 5.26
C ARG A 121 -0.22 -2.52 6.54
N SER A 122 0.54 -2.33 7.62
CA SER A 122 0.32 -3.04 8.87
C SER A 122 -0.91 -2.53 9.59
N GLU A 123 -0.93 -1.25 9.94
CA GLU A 123 -1.88 -0.72 10.92
C GLU A 123 -3.19 -0.27 10.30
N ARG A 124 -3.15 0.29 9.09
CA ARG A 124 -4.35 0.91 8.50
C ARG A 124 -5.13 -0.01 7.56
N LEU A 125 -4.45 -1.01 6.99
CA LEU A 125 -5.07 -1.95 6.07
C LEU A 125 -5.17 -3.35 6.68
N THR A 126 -4.05 -3.91 7.16
CA THR A 126 -4.04 -5.31 7.59
C THR A 126 -4.84 -5.54 8.86
N VAL A 127 -4.53 -4.86 9.95
CA VAL A 127 -5.21 -5.07 11.24
C VAL A 127 -6.74 -4.92 11.12
N PRO A 128 -7.28 -3.81 10.56
CA PRO A 128 -8.73 -3.65 10.44
C PRO A 128 -9.38 -4.69 9.52
N SER A 129 -8.65 -5.17 8.51
CA SER A 129 -9.18 -6.18 7.61
C SER A 129 -9.26 -7.56 8.25
N GLU A 130 -8.25 -7.92 9.05
CA GLU A 130 -8.21 -9.16 9.79
C GLU A 130 -9.28 -9.16 10.89
N ASP A 131 -9.42 -8.07 11.64
CA ASP A 131 -10.47 -7.90 12.64
C ASP A 131 -11.88 -8.04 12.04
N PHE A 132 -12.10 -7.39 10.88
CA PHE A 132 -13.37 -7.49 10.17
C PHE A 132 -13.67 -8.94 9.73
N ALA A 133 -12.65 -9.66 9.24
CA ALA A 133 -12.80 -11.05 8.83
C ALA A 133 -13.11 -11.95 10.03
N ILE A 134 -12.35 -11.83 11.13
CA ILE A 134 -12.56 -12.60 12.36
C ILE A 134 -13.98 -12.39 12.87
N LYS A 135 -14.41 -11.13 13.00
CA LYS A 135 -15.77 -10.80 13.43
C LYS A 135 -16.83 -11.47 12.56
N THR A 136 -16.67 -11.35 11.23
CA THR A 136 -17.62 -11.97 10.28
C THR A 136 -17.67 -13.50 10.44
N PHE A 137 -16.52 -14.15 10.68
CA PHE A 137 -16.49 -15.59 10.91
C PHE A 137 -17.12 -15.99 12.25
N THR A 138 -16.90 -15.22 13.32
CA THR A 138 -17.51 -15.45 14.62
C THR A 138 -19.03 -15.32 14.55
N ASP A 139 -19.53 -14.24 13.94
CA ASP A 139 -20.97 -13.98 13.78
C ASP A 139 -21.64 -15.11 12.97
N ASN A 140 -20.99 -15.57 11.90
CA ASN A 140 -21.48 -16.69 11.10
C ASN A 140 -21.43 -18.03 11.85
N GLY A 141 -20.36 -18.28 12.63
CA GLY A 141 -20.23 -19.49 13.44
C GLY A 141 -21.33 -19.60 14.49
N LEU A 142 -21.59 -18.52 15.23
CA LEU A 142 -22.68 -18.43 16.22
C LEU A 142 -24.05 -18.66 15.58
N THR A 143 -24.27 -18.10 14.39
CA THR A 143 -25.54 -18.26 13.65
C THR A 143 -25.76 -19.71 13.22
N LEU A 144 -24.70 -20.42 12.83
CA LEU A 144 -24.78 -21.83 12.45
C LEU A 144 -25.04 -22.72 13.68
N ASP A 145 -24.42 -22.43 14.82
CA ASP A 145 -24.60 -23.19 16.06
C ASP A 145 -26.04 -23.10 16.58
N MET A 146 -26.60 -21.88 16.63
CA MET A 146 -28.01 -21.66 17.01
C MET A 146 -29.02 -22.34 16.07
N ARG A 147 -28.67 -22.51 14.78
CA ARG A 147 -29.53 -23.23 13.81
C ARG A 147 -29.46 -24.75 13.97
N MET A 148 -28.39 -25.27 14.57
CA MET A 148 -28.26 -26.69 14.87
C MET A 148 -29.03 -27.05 16.15
N GLU A 149 -29.07 -26.16 17.15
CA GLU A 149 -29.82 -26.36 18.41
C GLU A 149 -31.35 -26.29 18.24
N THR A 150 -31.84 -25.58 17.23
CA THR A 150 -33.27 -25.42 16.95
C THR A 150 -33.88 -26.51 16.05
N ASN A 151 -33.05 -27.44 15.56
CA ASN A 151 -33.47 -28.59 14.73
C ASN A 151 -33.42 -29.94 15.48
N VAL A 152 -33.39 -29.91 16.81
CA VAL A 152 -33.56 -31.08 17.70
C VAL A 152 -34.85 -30.92 18.47
#